data_AF-X1D7S6-F1
#
_entry.id   AF-X1D7S6-F1
#
_cell.length_a   1.000
_cell.length_b   1.000
_cell.length_c   1.000
_cell.angle_alpha   90.00
_cell.angle_beta   90.00
_cell.angle_gamma   90.00
#
_symmetry.space_group_name_H-M   'P 1'
#
loop_
_entity.id
_entity.type
_entity.pdbx_description
1 polymer ?
#
loop_
_entity_poly.entity_id
_entity_poly.type
_entity_poly.pdbx_seq_one_letter_code
_entity_poly.pdbx_strand_id
1 'polypeptide(L)'
;CTNAARLQQITSGKYIFSVEKDAIEIAGFYMKNYPNYAHIVVPTGNSAWGNIIHHNYFVGRSNTTSEGMLVCTGDGMSYSRIENNWFTEQVSSATYASCISVASSAVTCDITGNYFTIGDSCAVDVAILNMACKSIIADNYFSECGGDGAGATGGTITIGINMIGTNAAINNRGAVGTAQLLNGGTADHSFCITYLCTNDKTQ
;
A
#
# COMPACT_ATOMS: atom_id res chain seq x y z
N CYS A 1 24.62 -23.24 -3.55
CA CYS A 1 23.30 -23.31 -4.21
C CYS A 1 22.91 -21.90 -4.64
N THR A 2 23.17 -21.57 -5.90
CA THR A 2 23.10 -20.20 -6.48
C THR A 2 21.95 -20.07 -7.49
N ASN A 3 20.91 -20.89 -7.37
CA ASN A 3 19.78 -20.93 -8.29
C ASN A 3 18.59 -20.16 -7.73
N ALA A 4 18.78 -18.86 -7.48
CA ALA A 4 17.64 -17.94 -7.40
C ALA A 4 17.45 -17.32 -8.78
N ALA A 5 16.29 -17.54 -9.40
CA ALA A 5 15.90 -16.78 -10.57
C ALA A 5 15.75 -15.30 -10.16
N ARG A 6 16.51 -14.41 -10.80
CA ARG A 6 16.42 -12.96 -10.61
C ARG A 6 15.77 -12.36 -11.85
N LEU A 7 14.54 -11.86 -11.72
CA LEU A 7 13.95 -10.96 -12.71
C LEU A 7 14.50 -9.55 -12.41
N GLN A 8 15.51 -9.13 -13.18
CA GLN A 8 16.17 -7.83 -13.03
C GLN A 8 15.94 -7.01 -14.31
N GLN A 9 15.43 -5.80 -14.17
CA GLN A 9 15.44 -4.81 -15.24
C GLN A 9 16.82 -4.12 -15.26
N ILE A 10 17.50 -4.16 -16.41
CA ILE A 10 18.90 -3.71 -16.59
C ILE A 10 18.96 -2.31 -17.25
N THR A 11 17.83 -1.73 -17.67
CA THR A 11 17.79 -0.44 -18.34
C THR A 11 16.80 0.54 -17.71
N SER A 12 17.02 1.84 -17.91
CA SER A 12 16.43 3.00 -17.24
C SER A 12 14.94 3.27 -17.52
N GLY A 13 14.13 2.22 -17.68
CA GLY A 13 12.68 2.31 -17.73
C GLY A 13 12.10 2.57 -16.35
N LYS A 14 11.13 3.47 -16.28
CA LYS A 14 10.62 4.15 -15.08
C LYS A 14 9.88 3.27 -14.04
N TYR A 15 9.87 1.96 -14.15
CA TYR A 15 9.14 1.07 -13.23
C TYR A 15 9.86 -0.27 -13.12
N ILE A 16 9.62 -1.02 -12.04
CA ILE A 16 10.16 -2.38 -11.88
C ILE A 16 9.26 -3.38 -12.62
N PHE A 17 7.94 -3.20 -12.58
CA PHE A 17 6.95 -3.92 -13.38
C PHE A 17 5.89 -2.97 -13.94
N SER A 18 5.65 -3.02 -15.25
CA SER A 18 4.49 -2.39 -15.90
C SER A 18 3.56 -3.49 -16.41
N VAL A 19 2.27 -3.39 -16.07
CA VAL A 19 1.24 -4.38 -16.44
C VAL A 19 0.42 -3.82 -17.60
N GLU A 20 0.77 -4.18 -18.83
CA GLU A 20 0.17 -3.54 -20.02
C GLU A 20 -1.16 -4.17 -20.48
N LYS A 21 -1.67 -5.19 -19.77
CA LYS A 21 -2.87 -5.96 -20.11
C LYS A 21 -3.67 -6.40 -18.87
N ASP A 22 -4.78 -7.06 -19.12
CA ASP A 22 -5.77 -7.54 -18.18
C ASP A 22 -5.67 -9.03 -17.86
N ALA A 23 -6.39 -9.47 -16.82
CA ALA A 23 -6.36 -10.85 -16.31
C ALA A 23 -4.96 -11.34 -15.89
N ILE A 24 -4.12 -10.42 -15.38
CA ILE A 24 -2.77 -10.74 -14.92
C ILE A 24 -2.77 -10.98 -13.41
N GLU A 25 -2.13 -12.08 -13.01
CA GLU A 25 -1.83 -12.42 -11.62
C GLU A 25 -0.34 -12.18 -11.33
N ILE A 26 -0.04 -11.43 -10.26
CA ILE A 26 1.31 -11.15 -9.79
C ILE A 26 1.44 -11.62 -8.35
N ALA A 27 2.25 -12.66 -8.13
CA ALA A 27 2.46 -13.21 -6.80
C ALA A 27 3.85 -13.77 -6.54
N GLY A 28 4.24 -13.76 -5.26
CA GLY A 28 5.46 -14.42 -4.76
C GLY A 28 6.75 -13.64 -4.99
N PHE A 29 6.70 -12.35 -5.31
CA PHE A 29 7.89 -11.55 -5.56
C PHE A 29 8.35 -10.75 -4.34
N TYR A 30 9.67 -10.65 -4.17
CA TYR A 30 10.30 -9.66 -3.30
C TYR A 30 10.77 -8.49 -4.16
N MET A 31 10.12 -7.34 -4.04
CA MET A 31 10.34 -6.17 -4.88
C MET A 31 11.06 -5.08 -4.08
N LYS A 32 12.25 -4.69 -4.52
CA LYS A 32 13.04 -3.59 -3.91
C LYS A 32 12.78 -2.32 -4.68
N ASN A 33 12.41 -1.25 -3.99
CA ASN A 33 12.16 0.06 -4.59
C ASN A 33 13.39 0.58 -5.35
N TYR A 34 13.12 1.40 -6.36
CA TYR A 34 14.09 2.29 -6.99
C TYR A 34 13.62 3.75 -6.79
N PRO A 35 14.52 4.71 -6.53
CA PRO A 35 14.13 6.10 -6.33
C PRO A 35 13.24 6.66 -7.45
N ASN A 36 12.15 7.34 -7.05
CA ASN A 36 11.15 7.96 -7.93
C ASN A 36 10.31 7.02 -8.79
N TYR A 37 10.29 5.73 -8.49
CA TYR A 37 9.53 4.75 -9.26
C TYR A 37 8.69 3.84 -8.36
N ALA A 38 7.47 3.57 -8.82
CA ALA A 38 6.62 2.53 -8.26
C ALA A 38 7.22 1.13 -8.56
N HIS A 39 6.98 0.16 -7.68
CA HIS A 39 7.34 -1.23 -7.91
C HIS A 39 6.49 -1.85 -9.02
N ILE A 40 5.17 -1.62 -8.97
CA ILE A 40 4.23 -2.05 -9.99
C ILE A 40 3.40 -0.86 -10.41
N VAL A 41 3.26 -0.66 -11.73
CA VAL A 41 2.23 0.20 -12.30
C VAL A 41 1.28 -0.63 -13.15
N VAL A 42 -0.01 -0.48 -12.84
CA VAL A 42 -1.12 -0.96 -13.67
C VAL A 42 -1.72 0.27 -14.37
N PRO A 43 -1.25 0.61 -15.59
CA PRO A 43 -1.75 1.76 -16.35
C PRO A 43 -3.23 1.63 -16.69
N THR A 44 -3.84 2.76 -17.08
CA THR A 44 -5.21 2.78 -17.58
C THR A 44 -5.36 1.95 -18.86
N GLY A 45 -6.28 0.99 -18.89
CA GLY A 45 -6.61 0.18 -20.05
C GLY A 45 -8.11 -0.04 -20.20
N ASN A 46 -8.59 -0.21 -21.43
CA ASN A 46 -9.97 -0.63 -21.70
C ASN A 46 -10.03 -2.16 -21.63
N SER A 47 -10.42 -2.70 -20.48
CA SER A 47 -10.44 -4.13 -20.21
C SER A 47 -11.75 -4.54 -19.53
N ALA A 48 -12.18 -5.79 -19.76
CA ALA A 48 -13.26 -6.43 -19.02
C ALA A 48 -12.78 -7.27 -17.81
N TRP A 49 -11.47 -7.53 -17.68
CA TRP A 49 -10.90 -8.42 -16.67
C TRP A 49 -9.94 -7.70 -15.72
N GLY A 50 -10.10 -7.96 -14.42
CA GLY A 50 -9.29 -7.34 -13.37
C GLY A 50 -7.91 -7.99 -13.25
N ASN A 51 -7.01 -7.32 -12.54
CA ASN A 51 -5.72 -7.87 -12.17
C ASN A 51 -5.72 -8.31 -10.70
N ILE A 52 -4.91 -9.31 -10.37
CA ILE A 52 -4.76 -9.84 -9.01
C ILE A 52 -3.30 -9.69 -8.60
N ILE A 53 -3.05 -8.93 -7.53
CA ILE A 53 -1.70 -8.69 -6.99
C ILE A 53 -1.69 -9.15 -5.56
N HIS A 54 -0.94 -10.22 -5.27
CA HIS A 54 -1.03 -10.88 -3.97
C HIS A 54 0.21 -11.64 -3.52
N HIS A 55 0.39 -11.80 -2.22
CA HIS A 55 1.55 -12.51 -1.63
C HIS A 55 2.91 -11.98 -2.12
N ASN A 56 3.01 -10.68 -2.38
CA ASN A 56 4.27 -10.01 -2.70
C ASN A 56 4.81 -9.26 -1.48
N TYR A 57 6.12 -9.00 -1.50
CA TYR A 57 6.83 -8.25 -0.49
C TYR A 57 7.42 -6.98 -1.13
N PHE A 58 6.77 -5.85 -0.90
CA PHE A 58 7.17 -4.53 -1.39
C PHE A 58 8.06 -3.85 -0.35
N VAL A 59 9.31 -3.60 -0.71
CA VAL A 59 10.28 -2.96 0.19
C VAL A 59 10.65 -1.59 -0.34
N GLY A 60 10.37 -0.56 0.43
CA GLY A 60 10.91 0.77 0.20
C GLY A 60 12.34 0.89 0.72
N ARG A 61 13.15 1.62 -0.05
CA ARG A 61 14.59 1.84 0.21
C ARG A 61 15.15 3.06 -0.54
N SER A 62 14.34 4.08 -0.82
CA SER A 62 14.85 5.29 -1.51
C SER A 62 14.53 6.58 -0.81
N ASN A 63 15.26 7.62 -1.17
CA ASN A 63 14.92 9.02 -0.94
C ASN A 63 13.45 9.30 -1.33
N THR A 64 12.83 10.29 -0.69
CA THR A 64 11.45 10.76 -0.88
C THR A 64 10.95 10.65 -2.32
N THR A 65 9.78 10.03 -2.51
CA THR A 65 9.13 9.87 -3.82
C THR A 65 7.68 10.37 -3.76
N SER A 66 7.21 10.98 -4.85
CA SER A 66 5.80 11.38 -5.00
C SER A 66 4.89 10.26 -5.47
N GLU A 67 5.43 9.09 -5.82
CA GLU A 67 4.68 7.96 -6.34
C GLU A 67 4.35 6.95 -5.22
N GLY A 68 3.30 6.16 -5.45
CA GLY A 68 3.00 5.01 -4.59
C GLY A 68 3.94 3.83 -4.85
N MET A 69 4.03 2.87 -3.92
CA MET A 69 4.75 1.60 -4.19
C MET A 69 4.04 0.74 -5.24
N LEU A 70 2.72 0.62 -5.12
CA LEU A 70 1.85 0.00 -6.10
C LEU A 70 0.87 1.06 -6.60
N VAL A 71 0.88 1.32 -7.91
CA VAL A 71 0.02 2.35 -8.52
C VAL A 71 -0.86 1.71 -9.59
N CYS A 72 -2.17 1.83 -9.41
CA CYS A 72 -3.20 1.39 -10.35
C CYS A 72 -3.97 2.63 -10.84
N THR A 73 -3.78 3.02 -12.10
CA THR A 73 -4.35 4.25 -12.66
C THR A 73 -5.58 4.04 -13.57
N GLY A 74 -5.96 2.80 -13.93
CA GLY A 74 -7.28 2.61 -14.52
C GLY A 74 -7.60 1.26 -15.16
N ASP A 75 -8.06 0.28 -14.39
CA ASP A 75 -8.47 -1.03 -14.96
C ASP A 75 -9.77 -1.04 -15.78
N GLY A 76 -10.31 0.11 -16.18
CA GLY A 76 -11.40 0.18 -17.15
C GLY A 76 -12.74 -0.39 -16.68
N MET A 77 -13.01 -0.46 -15.37
CA MET A 77 -14.22 -1.01 -14.73
C MET A 77 -14.20 -2.52 -14.48
N SER A 78 -13.03 -3.14 -14.43
CA SER A 78 -12.90 -4.57 -14.11
C SER A 78 -12.70 -4.78 -12.60
N TYR A 79 -12.97 -5.98 -12.07
CA TYR A 79 -12.92 -6.26 -10.62
C TYR A 79 -11.53 -6.75 -10.23
N SER A 80 -10.62 -5.83 -9.91
CA SER A 80 -9.25 -6.15 -9.49
C SER A 80 -9.17 -6.51 -8.00
N ARG A 81 -8.08 -7.18 -7.60
CA ARG A 81 -7.79 -7.50 -6.20
C ARG A 81 -6.33 -7.22 -5.85
N ILE A 82 -6.11 -6.55 -4.73
CA ILE A 82 -4.80 -6.36 -4.12
C ILE A 82 -4.88 -6.98 -2.72
N GLU A 83 -4.32 -8.18 -2.55
CA GLU A 83 -4.55 -8.96 -1.34
C GLU A 83 -3.30 -9.61 -0.75
N ASN A 84 -3.21 -9.72 0.57
CA ASN A 84 -2.14 -10.47 1.26
C ASN A 84 -0.71 -10.08 0.86
N ASN A 85 -0.49 -8.82 0.48
CA ASN A 85 0.85 -8.30 0.24
C ASN A 85 1.43 -7.68 1.53
N TRP A 86 2.75 -7.61 1.62
CA TRP A 86 3.44 -6.90 2.68
C TRP A 86 4.19 -5.70 2.09
N PHE A 87 3.80 -4.50 2.49
CA PHE A 87 4.49 -3.24 2.22
C PHE A 87 5.32 -2.86 3.44
N THR A 88 6.63 -2.76 3.27
CA THR A 88 7.54 -2.44 4.36
C THR A 88 8.58 -1.39 3.97
N GLU A 89 8.94 -0.57 4.94
CA GLU A 89 10.10 0.30 4.90
C GLU A 89 11.12 -0.20 5.91
N GLN A 90 12.39 -0.39 5.50
CA GLN A 90 13.36 -1.04 6.39
C GLN A 90 14.61 -0.22 6.72
N VAL A 91 14.96 0.84 5.98
CA VAL A 91 16.10 1.72 6.33
C VAL A 91 16.26 2.82 5.26
N SER A 92 15.74 4.03 5.52
CA SER A 92 16.14 5.31 4.91
C SER A 92 15.18 6.40 5.36
N SER A 93 15.60 7.67 5.46
CA SER A 93 14.69 8.81 5.70
C SER A 93 13.78 9.10 4.50
N ALA A 94 12.95 8.13 4.14
CA ALA A 94 12.13 8.09 2.96
C ALA A 94 10.73 8.60 3.29
N THR A 95 10.14 9.32 2.34
CA THR A 95 8.72 9.67 2.38
C THR A 95 8.05 9.17 1.12
N TYR A 96 6.94 8.45 1.27
CA TYR A 96 6.13 7.95 0.16
C TYR A 96 4.74 8.57 0.21
N ALA A 97 4.23 8.96 -0.96
CA ALA A 97 2.85 9.43 -1.07
C ALA A 97 1.85 8.33 -0.69
N SER A 98 2.12 7.08 -1.10
CA SER A 98 1.31 5.93 -0.68
C SER A 98 1.99 4.56 -0.78
N CYS A 99 1.45 3.56 -0.11
CA CYS A 99 1.83 2.16 -0.37
C CYS A 99 1.01 1.60 -1.54
N ILE A 100 -0.32 1.72 -1.47
CA ILE A 100 -1.23 1.39 -2.56
C ILE A 100 -1.93 2.67 -3.02
N SER A 101 -1.92 2.91 -4.33
CA SER A 101 -2.70 3.96 -4.97
C SER A 101 -3.60 3.36 -6.05
N VAL A 102 -4.91 3.41 -5.83
CA VAL A 102 -5.92 3.18 -6.87
C VAL A 102 -6.48 4.53 -7.28
N ALA A 103 -5.88 5.13 -8.30
CA ALA A 103 -5.98 6.57 -8.59
C ALA A 103 -7.10 6.95 -9.59
N SER A 104 -8.15 6.13 -9.72
CA SER A 104 -9.25 6.40 -10.66
C SER A 104 -10.60 5.94 -10.11
N SER A 105 -11.61 6.80 -10.23
CA SER A 105 -13.00 6.51 -9.86
C SER A 105 -13.74 5.64 -10.86
N ALA A 106 -13.15 5.37 -12.03
CA ALA A 106 -13.69 4.41 -13.00
C ALA A 106 -13.31 2.95 -12.71
N VAL A 107 -12.66 2.67 -11.58
CA VAL A 107 -12.10 1.34 -11.23
C VAL A 107 -12.94 0.64 -10.15
N THR A 108 -12.93 -0.69 -10.16
CA THR A 108 -13.41 -1.54 -9.08
C THR A 108 -12.24 -2.36 -8.53
N CYS A 109 -11.93 -2.28 -7.23
CA CYS A 109 -10.77 -2.98 -6.69
C CYS A 109 -10.98 -3.31 -5.22
N ASP A 110 -10.86 -4.58 -4.84
CA ASP A 110 -10.82 -4.97 -3.43
C ASP A 110 -9.38 -4.94 -2.92
N ILE A 111 -9.22 -4.38 -1.72
CA ILE A 111 -7.91 -4.23 -1.08
C ILE A 111 -7.98 -4.90 0.29
N THR A 112 -7.49 -6.14 0.39
CA THR A 112 -7.75 -6.99 1.56
C THR A 112 -6.52 -7.68 2.15
N GLY A 113 -6.46 -7.81 3.47
CA GLY A 113 -5.43 -8.65 4.12
C GLY A 113 -3.98 -8.17 3.94
N ASN A 114 -3.75 -6.92 3.51
CA ASN A 114 -2.40 -6.42 3.30
C ASN A 114 -1.79 -5.94 4.62
N TYR A 115 -0.47 -6.07 4.73
CA TYR A 115 0.32 -5.62 5.87
C TYR A 115 1.14 -4.40 5.47
N PHE A 116 1.04 -3.33 6.26
CA PHE A 116 1.78 -2.09 6.09
C PHE A 116 2.64 -1.88 7.33
N THR A 117 3.96 -1.94 7.16
CA THR A 117 4.93 -1.89 8.25
C THR A 117 5.97 -0.83 7.95
N ILE A 118 5.80 0.36 8.52
CA ILE A 118 6.69 1.50 8.26
C ILE A 118 7.77 1.54 9.33
N GLY A 119 9.02 1.37 8.89
CA GLY A 119 10.21 1.37 9.73
C GLY A 119 10.69 2.76 10.13
N ASP A 120 11.70 2.79 10.98
CA ASP A 120 12.24 4.01 11.59
C ASP A 120 12.64 5.08 10.59
N SER A 121 12.29 6.32 10.93
CA SER A 121 12.57 7.52 10.13
C SER A 121 11.95 7.52 8.73
N CYS A 122 11.08 6.57 8.42
CA CYS A 122 10.29 6.56 7.20
C CYS A 122 8.90 7.15 7.46
N ALA A 123 8.33 7.78 6.44
CA ALA A 123 6.98 8.31 6.48
C ALA A 123 6.18 7.86 5.26
N VAL A 124 4.90 7.58 5.47
CA VAL A 124 3.93 7.37 4.39
C VAL A 124 2.76 8.31 4.61
N ASP A 125 2.43 9.11 3.62
CA ASP A 125 1.31 10.06 3.73
C ASP A 125 -0.03 9.33 3.78
N VAL A 126 -0.23 8.36 2.88
CA VAL A 126 -1.45 7.54 2.85
C VAL A 126 -1.11 6.08 2.57
N ALA A 127 -1.30 5.14 3.51
CA ALA A 127 -0.96 3.74 3.23
C ALA A 127 -1.84 3.15 2.10
N ILE A 128 -3.16 3.37 2.12
CA ILE A 128 -4.08 3.03 1.03
C ILE A 128 -4.79 4.28 0.54
N LEU A 129 -4.44 4.77 -0.65
CA LEU A 129 -5.21 5.77 -1.38
C LEU A 129 -6.14 5.05 -2.36
N ASN A 130 -7.44 5.07 -2.10
CA ASN A 130 -8.42 4.37 -2.93
C ASN A 130 -9.50 5.32 -3.49
N MET A 131 -9.36 5.65 -4.76
CA MET A 131 -10.33 6.46 -5.50
C MET A 131 -11.33 5.64 -6.30
N ALA A 132 -11.28 4.29 -6.28
CA ALA A 132 -12.27 3.43 -6.93
C ALA A 132 -13.70 3.75 -6.45
N CYS A 133 -14.72 3.57 -7.30
CA CYS A 133 -16.11 3.83 -6.92
C CYS A 133 -16.83 2.62 -6.31
N LYS A 134 -16.26 1.42 -6.48
CA LYS A 134 -16.76 0.15 -5.95
C LYS A 134 -15.57 -0.62 -5.38
N SER A 135 -15.48 -0.69 -4.06
CA SER A 135 -14.34 -1.31 -3.40
C SER A 135 -14.70 -1.72 -1.98
N ILE A 136 -14.23 -2.90 -1.59
CA ILE A 136 -14.12 -3.31 -0.20
C ILE A 136 -12.65 -3.22 0.21
N ILE A 137 -12.39 -2.40 1.23
CA ILE A 137 -11.10 -2.29 1.89
C ILE A 137 -11.21 -3.01 3.24
N ALA A 138 -10.66 -4.22 3.37
CA ALA A 138 -10.91 -5.03 4.57
C ALA A 138 -9.68 -5.75 5.12
N ASP A 139 -9.68 -6.01 6.42
CA ASP A 139 -8.69 -6.87 7.08
C ASP A 139 -7.22 -6.43 6.87
N ASN A 140 -6.98 -5.15 6.58
CA ASN A 140 -5.63 -4.63 6.43
C ASN A 140 -5.03 -4.27 7.79
N TYR A 141 -3.72 -4.43 7.91
CA TYR A 141 -2.95 -4.20 9.13
C TYR A 141 -1.95 -3.07 8.92
N PHE A 142 -2.06 -2.01 9.72
CA PHE A 142 -1.14 -0.86 9.70
C PHE A 142 -0.29 -0.87 10.97
N SER A 143 1.02 -0.78 10.83
CA SER A 143 1.96 -0.75 11.94
C SER A 143 3.04 0.28 11.69
N GLU A 144 3.11 1.25 12.59
CA GLU A 144 4.30 2.08 12.77
C GLU A 144 5.29 1.30 13.62
N CYS A 145 6.45 0.96 13.07
CA CYS A 145 7.51 0.35 13.87
C CYS A 145 8.02 1.39 14.86
N GLY A 146 8.09 1.02 16.14
CA GLY A 146 8.70 1.86 17.15
C GLY A 146 10.21 1.94 16.90
N GLY A 147 10.75 3.16 16.98
CA GLY A 147 12.18 3.36 16.94
C GLY A 147 12.86 2.89 18.22
N ASP A 148 14.01 2.24 18.07
CA ASP A 148 14.87 1.87 19.21
C ASP A 148 16.09 2.81 19.30
N GLY A 149 16.39 3.28 20.51
CA GLY A 149 17.52 4.16 20.81
C GLY A 149 17.21 5.65 20.90
N ALA A 150 18.19 6.41 21.43
CA ALA A 150 18.07 7.86 21.62
C ALA A 150 18.02 8.59 20.27
N GLY A 151 16.94 9.33 20.03
CA GLY A 151 16.73 10.06 18.77
C GLY A 151 16.11 9.21 17.65
N ALA A 152 15.76 7.94 17.91
CA ALA A 152 15.02 7.14 16.95
C ALA A 152 13.57 7.63 16.87
N THR A 153 13.21 8.16 15.71
CA THR A 153 11.81 8.38 15.34
C THR A 153 11.30 7.09 14.70
N GLY A 154 10.26 6.48 15.26
CA GLY A 154 9.60 5.34 14.62
C GLY A 154 9.08 5.68 13.23
N GLY A 155 8.53 4.68 12.53
CA GLY A 155 7.84 4.93 11.28
C GLY A 155 6.59 5.79 11.49
N THR A 156 6.22 6.58 10.49
CA THR A 156 4.98 7.37 10.50
C THR A 156 4.07 6.95 9.35
N ILE A 157 2.80 6.68 9.66
CA ILE A 157 1.72 6.64 8.67
C ILE A 157 0.86 7.86 8.97
N THR A 158 0.69 8.80 8.05
CA THR A 158 -0.16 9.99 8.33
C THR A 158 -1.64 9.58 8.26
N ILE A 159 -2.02 8.83 7.23
CA ILE A 159 -3.36 8.29 7.03
C ILE A 159 -3.28 6.80 6.66
N GLY A 160 -3.99 5.93 7.37
CA GLY A 160 -4.05 4.50 7.03
C GLY A 160 -4.78 4.27 5.70
N ILE A 161 -6.03 4.71 5.63
CA ILE A 161 -6.88 4.58 4.44
C ILE A 161 -7.46 5.95 4.10
N ASN A 162 -7.26 6.41 2.87
CA ASN A 162 -7.98 7.53 2.30
C ASN A 162 -8.87 7.02 1.17
N MET A 163 -10.18 7.22 1.26
CA MET A 163 -11.13 6.69 0.29
C MET A 163 -12.22 7.69 -0.09
N ILE A 164 -12.74 7.57 -1.32
CA ILE A 164 -13.92 8.34 -1.74
C ILE A 164 -15.21 7.79 -1.11
N GLY A 165 -16.26 8.63 -1.11
CA GLY A 165 -17.49 8.41 -0.32
C GLY A 165 -18.24 7.09 -0.52
N THR A 166 -18.09 6.42 -1.66
CA THR A 166 -18.90 5.23 -2.02
C THR A 166 -18.31 3.90 -1.60
N ASN A 167 -17.08 3.87 -1.08
CA ASN A 167 -16.41 2.62 -0.71
C ASN A 167 -16.84 2.13 0.67
N ALA A 168 -16.50 0.89 1.01
CA ALA A 168 -16.63 0.35 2.37
C ALA A 168 -15.25 -0.02 2.93
N ALA A 169 -14.98 0.38 4.19
CA ALA A 169 -13.78 -0.01 4.91
C ALA A 169 -14.14 -0.76 6.20
N ILE A 170 -13.81 -2.05 6.29
CA ILE A 170 -14.31 -2.95 7.34
C ILE A 170 -13.16 -3.72 8.00
N ASN A 171 -13.13 -3.81 9.33
CA ASN A 171 -12.15 -4.62 10.10
C ASN A 171 -10.66 -4.32 9.79
N ASN A 172 -10.35 -3.10 9.38
CA ASN A 172 -8.96 -2.65 9.25
C ASN A 172 -8.39 -2.30 10.63
N ARG A 173 -7.14 -2.69 10.90
CA ARG A 173 -6.51 -2.58 12.23
C ARG A 173 -5.25 -1.75 12.15
N GLY A 174 -5.06 -0.83 13.08
CA GLY A 174 -3.89 0.04 13.13
C GLY A 174 -3.22 0.06 14.50
N ALA A 175 -1.91 -0.17 14.54
CA ALA A 175 -1.00 0.23 15.60
C ALA A 175 -0.23 1.48 15.12
N VAL A 176 -0.93 2.61 15.12
CA VAL A 176 -0.46 3.91 14.61
C VAL A 176 -0.58 4.95 15.72
N GLY A 177 0.50 5.65 16.02
CA GLY A 177 0.63 6.50 17.22
C GLY A 177 -0.10 7.83 17.10
N THR A 178 0.01 8.51 15.95
CA THR A 178 -0.61 9.82 15.69
C THR A 178 -1.46 9.87 14.42
N ALA A 179 -1.55 8.76 13.69
CA ALA A 179 -2.25 8.68 12.40
C ALA A 179 -3.77 8.71 12.54
N GLN A 180 -4.43 9.13 11.47
CA GLN A 180 -5.83 8.79 11.24
C GLN A 180 -5.90 7.45 10.50
N LEU A 181 -6.48 6.42 11.13
CA LEU A 181 -6.59 5.11 10.49
C LEU A 181 -7.45 5.17 9.21
N LEU A 182 -8.46 6.04 9.18
CA LEU A 182 -9.36 6.22 8.05
C LEU A 182 -9.69 7.70 7.87
N ASN A 183 -9.67 8.17 6.62
CA ASN A 183 -10.13 9.48 6.19
C ASN A 183 -11.00 9.34 4.92
N GLY A 184 -12.08 10.13 4.82
CA GLY A 184 -13.10 10.02 3.76
C GLY A 184 -14.23 9.02 4.06
N GLY A 185 -15.02 8.66 3.04
CA GLY A 185 -16.24 7.82 3.18
C GLY A 185 -17.52 8.58 3.59
N THR A 186 -18.70 7.95 3.47
CA THR A 186 -19.96 8.44 4.07
C THR A 186 -20.29 7.68 5.36
N ALA A 187 -21.12 8.27 6.23
CA ALA A 187 -21.43 7.75 7.57
C ALA A 187 -22.16 6.39 7.59
N ASP A 188 -22.62 5.86 6.44
CA ASP A 188 -23.51 4.71 6.37
C ASP A 188 -22.81 3.34 6.24
N HIS A 189 -21.48 3.29 6.18
CA HIS A 189 -20.75 2.03 5.93
C HIS A 189 -19.93 1.57 7.15
N SER A 190 -20.49 0.57 7.85
CA SER A 190 -19.96 -0.32 8.91
C SER A 190 -18.53 -0.07 9.43
N PHE A 191 -18.44 0.60 10.58
CA PHE A 191 -17.17 0.87 11.28
C PHE A 191 -16.88 -0.17 12.38
N CYS A 192 -15.64 -0.67 12.43
CA CYS A 192 -15.04 -1.17 13.67
C CYS A 192 -13.62 -0.61 13.76
N ILE A 193 -13.46 0.51 14.46
CA ILE A 193 -12.15 1.10 14.75
C ILE A 193 -11.69 0.51 16.08
N THR A 194 -10.82 -0.50 16.04
CA THR A 194 -10.16 -0.99 17.26
C THR A 194 -8.83 -0.28 17.40
N TYR A 195 -8.77 0.73 18.29
CA TYR A 195 -7.51 1.26 18.77
C TYR A 195 -6.97 0.31 19.85
N LEU A 196 -5.84 -0.35 19.59
CA LEU A 196 -5.06 -0.99 20.65
C LEU A 196 -4.12 0.06 21.24
N CYS A 197 -4.50 0.61 22.39
CA CYS A 197 -3.63 1.44 23.20
C CYS A 197 -2.50 0.57 23.76
N THR A 198 -1.24 0.94 23.50
CA THR A 198 -0.10 0.45 24.27
C THR A 198 0.76 1.63 24.69
N ASN A 199 0.42 2.21 25.85
CA ASN A 199 1.36 2.83 26.76
C ASN A 199 0.73 2.88 28.16
N ASP A 200 0.74 1.74 28.84
CA ASP A 200 0.86 1.75 30.29
C ASP A 200 2.36 1.60 30.60
N LYS A 201 3.10 2.71 30.51
CA LYS A 201 4.46 2.81 31.04
C LYS A 201 4.42 3.45 32.44
N THR A 202 3.64 2.87 33.34
CA THR A 202 3.83 3.06 34.78
C THR A 202 4.36 1.78 35.42
N GLN A 203 5.69 1.66 35.42
CA GLN A 203 6.49 1.01 36.47
C GLN A 203 7.95 1.44 36.35
#